data_AF-A0A3B8Y2A2-F1
#
_entry.id   AF-A0A3B8Y2A2-F1
#
_cell.length_a   1.000
_cell.length_b   1.000
_cell.length_c   1.000
_cell.angle_alpha   90.00
_cell.angle_beta   90.00
_cell.angle_gamma   90.00
#
_symmetry.space_group_name_H-M   'P 1'
#
loop_
_entity.id
_entity.type
_entity.pdbx_description
1 polymer ?
#
loop_
_entity_poly.entity_id
_entity_poly.type
_entity_poly.pdbx_seq_one_letter_code
_entity_poly.pdbx_strand_id
1 'polypeptide(L)' 'QTGKILRGSNAQSSLAGNYSLGEDQALTLILEDNTNYVEERIWFASDNFRLRTSLIKSPNGFSQTTFYSEIRKLPPKEAA' A
#
# COMPACT_ATOMS: atom_id res chain seq x y z
N GLN A 1 -10.58 -4.37 11.47
CA GLN A 1 -11.55 -3.41 10.85
C GLN A 1 -11.52 -3.59 9.33
N THR A 2 -12.62 -3.41 8.61
CA THR A 2 -12.65 -3.54 7.13
C THR A 2 -13.49 -2.44 6.49
N GLY A 3 -13.20 -2.10 5.24
CA GLY A 3 -14.02 -1.14 4.49
C GLY A 3 -13.58 -0.95 3.04
N LYS A 4 -14.06 0.14 2.43
CA LYS A 4 -13.73 0.54 1.05
C LYS A 4 -12.66 1.63 1.04
N ILE A 5 -11.81 1.61 0.02
CA ILE A 5 -10.83 2.66 -0.26
C ILE A 5 -11.03 3.16 -1.69
N LEU A 6 -10.96 4.47 -1.88
CA LEU A 6 -10.99 5.10 -3.19
C LEU A 6 -9.58 5.58 -3.52
N ARG A 7 -8.99 5.05 -4.58
CA ARG A 7 -7.72 5.54 -5.10
C ARG A 7 -8.00 6.63 -6.14
N GLY A 8 -7.60 7.86 -5.81
CA GLY A 8 -7.63 8.96 -6.76
C GLY A 8 -6.63 8.70 -7.89
N SER A 9 -7.09 8.78 -9.13
CA SER A 9 -6.23 8.84 -10.33
C SER A 9 -6.42 10.18 -11.02
N ASN A 10 -5.39 10.64 -11.73
CA ASN A 10 -5.41 11.94 -12.43
C ASN A 10 -6.36 11.95 -13.64
N ALA A 11 -7.01 10.81 -13.96
CA ALA A 11 -7.85 10.62 -15.14
C ALA A 11 -9.21 10.01 -14.75
N GLN A 12 -10.17 10.87 -14.38
CA GLN A 12 -11.65 10.69 -14.32
C GLN A 12 -12.26 9.39 -13.75
N SER A 13 -11.48 8.43 -13.25
CA SER A 13 -11.96 7.18 -12.66
C SER A 13 -11.21 6.95 -11.34
N SER A 14 -11.97 6.98 -10.24
CA SER A 14 -11.50 6.49 -8.96
C SER A 14 -11.55 4.97 -8.99
N LEU A 15 -10.42 4.33 -8.72
CA LEU A 15 -10.40 2.88 -8.54
C LEU A 15 -10.83 2.58 -7.10
N ALA A 16 -11.99 1.95 -6.94
CA ALA A 16 -12.46 1.49 -5.66
C ALA A 16 -11.83 0.13 -5.32
N GLY A 17 -11.40 -0.05 -4.09
CA GLY A 17 -10.98 -1.34 -3.57
C GLY A 17 -11.39 -1.53 -2.12
N ASN A 18 -10.77 -2.52 -1.49
CA ASN A 18 -11.04 -2.91 -0.12
C ASN A 18 -9.81 -2.67 0.76
N TYR A 19 -10.05 -2.33 2.02
CA TYR A 19 -9.02 -2.34 3.04
C TYR A 19 -9.42 -3.27 4.19
N SER A 20 -8.42 -3.87 4.82
CA SER A 20 -8.55 -4.54 6.11
C SER A 20 -7.41 -4.15 7.04
N LEU A 21 -7.75 -3.79 8.28
CA LEU A 21 -6.80 -3.63 9.37
C LEU A 21 -6.86 -4.90 10.22
N GLY A 22 -5.77 -5.65 10.19
CA GLY A 22 -5.61 -6.90 10.96
C GLY A 22 -5.46 -6.66 12.45
N GLU A 23 -5.58 -7.73 13.24
CA GLU A 23 -5.33 -7.68 14.69
C GLU A 23 -3.88 -7.27 15.02
N ASP A 24 -2.96 -7.62 14.13
CA ASP A 24 -1.55 -7.25 14.15
C ASP A 24 -1.26 -5.80 13.73
N GLN A 25 -2.29 -4.97 13.56
CA GLN A 25 -2.19 -3.58 13.11
C GLN A 25 -1.60 -3.40 11.70
N ALA A 26 -1.52 -4.46 10.90
CA ALA A 26 -1.14 -4.35 9.49
C ALA A 26 -2.35 -3.95 8.65
N LEU A 27 -2.16 -2.92 7.82
CA LEU A 27 -3.13 -2.48 6.81
C LEU A 27 -2.91 -3.28 5.54
N THR A 28 -3.92 -4.02 5.10
CA THR A 28 -3.95 -4.69 3.80
C THR A 28 -4.90 -3.95 2.86
N LEU A 29 -4.43 -3.64 1.66
CA LEU A 29 -5.18 -2.98 0.61
C LEU A 29 -5.28 -3.93 -0.58
N ILE A 30 -6.49 -4.10 -1.11
CA ILE A 30 -6.72 -4.89 -2.32
C ILE A 30 -7.47 -4.01 -3.31
N LEU A 31 -6.84 -3.75 -4.46
CA LEU A 31 -7.45 -3.12 -5.62
C LEU A 31 -7.53 -4.17 -6.72
N GLU A 32 -8.75 -4.51 -7.13
CA GLU A 32 -8.99 -5.53 -8.14
C GLU A 32 -10.04 -5.05 -9.14
N ASP A 33 -9.73 -5.19 -10.41
CA ASP A 33 -10.67 -5.03 -11.52
C ASP A 33 -10.56 -6.25 -12.46
N ASN A 34 -11.26 -6.24 -13.58
CA ASN A 34 -11.28 -7.35 -14.54
C ASN A 34 -9.90 -7.71 -15.13
N THR A 35 -8.93 -6.81 -15.01
CA THR A 35 -7.62 -6.88 -15.67
C THR A 35 -6.45 -6.76 -14.71
N ASN A 36 -6.62 -6.19 -13.52
CA ASN A 36 -5.52 -5.90 -12.62
C ASN A 36 -5.86 -6.38 -11.22
N TYR A 37 -4.88 -7.02 -10.60
CA TYR A 37 -4.91 -7.32 -9.17
C TYR A 37 -3.70 -6.67 -8.52
N VAL A 38 -3.96 -5.85 -7.51
CA VAL A 38 -2.94 -5.23 -6.67
C VAL A 38 -3.27 -5.50 -5.22
N GLU A 39 -2.33 -6.13 -4.51
CA GLU A 39 -2.38 -6.31 -3.07
C GLU A 39 -1.20 -5.60 -2.43
N GLU A 40 -1.46 -4.79 -1.42
CA GLU A 40 -0.43 -4.18 -0.59
C GLU A 40 -0.67 -4.52 0.87
N ARG A 41 0.41 -4.81 1.58
CA ARG A 41 0.38 -4.99 3.04
C ARG A 41 1.40 -4.07 3.67
N ILE A 42 0.94 -3.25 4.60
CA ILE A 42 1.67 -2.13 5.19
C ILE A 42 1.63 -2.26 6.70
N TRP A 43 2.78 -2.17 7.37
CA TRP A 43 2.85 -2.20 8.82
C TRP A 43 4.04 -1.38 9.33
N PHE A 44 4.00 -1.03 10.61
CA PHE A 44 5.10 -0.35 11.30
C PHE A 44 5.88 -1.37 12.14
N ALA A 45 7.17 -1.54 11.85
CA ALA A 45 8.08 -2.30 12.68
C ALA A 45 8.56 -1.49 13.91
N SER A 46 8.46 -0.15 13.82
CA SER A 46 8.55 0.80 14.92
C SER A 46 7.91 2.13 14.48
N ASP A 47 7.72 3.10 15.39
CA ASP A 47 7.09 4.40 15.11
C ASP A 47 7.70 5.17 13.92
N ASN A 48 8.99 4.90 13.64
CA ASN A 48 9.76 5.55 12.59
C ASN A 48 10.09 4.63 11.41
N PHE A 49 9.64 3.37 11.44
CA PHE A 49 10.00 2.38 10.43
C PHE A 49 8.76 1.66 9.89
N ARG A 50 8.37 2.02 8.67
CA ARG A 50 7.28 1.39 7.92
C ARG A 50 7.84 0.39 6.93
N LEU A 51 7.20 -0.76 6.88
CA LEU A 51 7.45 -1.81 5.90
C LEU A 51 6.22 -1.98 5.02
N ARG A 52 6.45 -2.29 3.75
CA ARG A 52 5.38 -2.57 2.80
C ARG A 52 5.79 -3.68 1.83
N THR A 53 4.90 -4.63 1.62
CA THR A 53 4.96 -5.57 0.49
C THR A 53 3.88 -5.21 -0.51
N SER A 54 4.18 -5.35 -1.80
CA SER A 54 3.21 -5.17 -2.88
C SER A 54 3.31 -6.35 -3.84
N LEU A 55 2.15 -6.86 -4.25
CA LEU A 55 1.99 -7.87 -5.27
C LEU A 55 1.07 -7.31 -6.36
N ILE A 56 1.58 -7.26 -7.58
CA ILE A 56 0.82 -6.89 -8.77
C ILE A 56 0.74 -8.13 -9.65
N LYS A 57 -0.47 -8.58 -9.98
CA LYS A 57 -0.67 -9.68 -10.95
C LYS A 57 -1.28 -9.11 -12.22
N SER A 58 -0.64 -9.38 -13.34
CA SER A 58 -1.16 -9.06 -14.66
C SER A 58 -1.80 -10.28 -15.32
N PRO A 59 -2.79 -10.12 -16.21
CA PRO A 59 -3.52 -11.25 -16.82
C PRO A 59 -2.63 -12.18 -17.65
N ASN A 60 -1.52 -11.64 -18.17
CA ASN A 60 -0.62 -12.33 -19.09
C ASN A 60 0.46 -13.17 -18.37
N GLY A 61 0.25 -13.52 -17.10
CA GLY A 61 1.12 -14.42 -16.34
C GLY A 61 2.35 -13.78 -15.69
N PHE A 62 2.58 -12.48 -15.87
CA PHE A 62 3.60 -11.75 -15.13
C PHE A 62 3.04 -11.25 -13.80
N SER A 63 3.76 -11.54 -12.73
CA SER A 63 3.52 -10.97 -11.40
C SER A 63 4.76 -10.23 -10.91
N GLN A 64 4.59 -9.02 -10.42
CA GLN A 64 5.65 -8.27 -9.76
C GLN A 64 5.42 -8.30 -8.25
N THR A 65 6.48 -8.64 -7.51
CA THR A 65 6.50 -8.53 -6.06
C THR A 65 7.56 -7.51 -5.66
N THR A 66 7.19 -6.57 -4.79
CA THR A 66 8.10 -5.53 -4.31
C THR A 66 8.08 -5.46 -2.79
N PHE A 67 9.26 -5.28 -2.20
CA PHE A 67 9.44 -4.99 -0.77
C PHE A 67 9.99 -3.58 -0.60
N TYR A 68 9.43 -2.83 0.35
CA TYR A 68 9.82 -1.46 0.68
C TYR A 68 10.19 -1.36 2.15
N SER A 69 11.31 -0.68 2.41
CA SER A 69 11.76 -0.26 3.73
C SER A 69 11.76 1.26 3.81
N GLU A 70 10.89 1.85 4.63
CA GLU A 70 10.62 3.28 4.66
C GLU A 70 10.88 3.86 6.05
N ILE A 71 11.88 4.75 6.18
CA ILE A 71 12.25 5.38 7.45
C ILE A 71 11.76 6.84 7.46
N ARG A 72 11.11 7.25 8.55
CA ARG A 72 10.69 8.64 8.74
C ARG A 72 11.92 9.55 8.77
N LYS A 73 11.95 10.59 7.93
CA LYS A 73 13.01 11.60 7.96
C LYS A 73 12.93 12.40 9.27
N LEU A 74 14.09 12.66 9.86
CA LEU A 74 14.21 13.64 10.92
C LEU A 74 13.91 15.04 10.37
N PRO A 75 13.38 15.95 11.21
CA PRO A 75 13.28 17.35 10.83
C PRO A 75 14.67 17.89 10.44
N PRO A 76 14.74 18.87 9.51
CA PRO A 76 16.00 19.52 9.17
C PRO A 76 16.68 20.02 10.43
N LYS A 77 18.00 19.79 10.56
CA LYS A 77 18.77 20.43 11.62
C LYS A 77 18.72 21.94 11.38
N GLU A 78 18.29 22.72 12.37
CA GLU A 78 18.35 24.17 12.29
C GLU A 78 19.79 24.59 11.98
N ALA A 79 19.95 25.47 10.99
CA ALA A 79 21.25 26.05 10.69
C ALA A 79 21.66 26.91 11.88
N ALA A 80 22.82 26.61 12.46
CA ALA A 80 23.40 27.35 13.59
C ALA A 80 23.77 28.78 13.20
#